data_AF-A0A429R4X6-F1
#
_entry.id   AF-A0A429R4X6-F1
#
_cell.length_a   1.000
_cell.length_b   1.000
_cell.length_c   1.000
_cell.angle_alpha   90.00
_cell.angle_beta   90.00
_cell.angle_gamma   90.00
#
_symmetry.space_group_name_H-M   'P 1'
#
loop_
_entity.id
_entity.type
_entity.pdbx_description
1 polymer ?
#
loop_
_entity_poly.entity_id
_entity_poly.type
_entity_poly.pdbx_seq_one_letter_code
_entity_poly.pdbx_strand_id
1 'polypeptide(L)'
;MTSTPSVQLVSDLVTRIPEFRGAYETHVFTQGDVLPHVFFWDVVQGTVRSFLGEDPAAADWRRTLDFLEEQCCRGVLGIDEVIVTSFLGDLPSPQEPGHAIVDQLGPVLSAKFVRVRPLG
;
A
#
# COMPACT_ATOMS: atom_id res chain seq x y z
N MET A 1 -1.16 -25.58 -3.61
CA MET A 1 -0.53 -24.84 -2.49
C MET A 1 -1.36 -23.60 -2.25
N THR A 2 -1.88 -23.41 -1.04
CA THR A 2 -2.57 -22.17 -0.67
C THR A 2 -1.54 -21.05 -0.58
N SER A 3 -1.74 -19.99 -1.35
CA SER A 3 -0.92 -18.79 -1.29
C SER A 3 -0.97 -18.16 0.11
N THR A 4 0.11 -17.57 0.59
CA THR A 4 0.11 -16.90 1.90
C THR A 4 -0.85 -15.70 1.87
N PRO A 5 -1.42 -15.28 3.03
CA PRO A 5 -2.32 -14.13 3.07
C PRO A 5 -1.71 -12.85 2.47
N SER A 6 -0.40 -12.66 2.63
CA SER A 6 0.34 -11.53 2.08
C SER A 6 0.49 -11.56 0.56
N VAL A 7 0.64 -12.73 -0.06
CA VAL A 7 0.64 -12.85 -1.52
C VAL A 7 -0.79 -12.71 -2.07
N GLN A 8 -1.80 -13.20 -1.35
CA GLN A 8 -3.21 -12.96 -1.70
C GLN A 8 -3.56 -11.47 -1.69
N LEU A 9 -3.06 -10.71 -0.70
CA LEU A 9 -3.21 -9.25 -0.65
C LEU A 9 -2.75 -8.56 -1.94
N VAL A 10 -1.57 -8.94 -2.46
CA VAL A 10 -1.04 -8.39 -3.71
C VAL A 10 -1.94 -8.73 -4.90
N SER A 11 -2.37 -9.99 -5.00
CA SER A 11 -3.29 -10.42 -6.07
C SER A 11 -4.63 -9.68 -6.02
N ASP A 12 -5.18 -9.50 -4.82
CA ASP A 12 -6.45 -8.81 -4.60
C ASP A 12 -6.32 -7.33 -4.96
N LEU A 13 -5.20 -6.68 -4.59
CA LEU A 13 -4.88 -5.30 -4.93
C LEU A 13 -4.87 -5.09 -6.45
N VAL A 14 -4.10 -5.90 -7.19
CA VAL A 14 -3.96 -5.79 -8.65
C VAL A 14 -5.27 -6.13 -9.37
N THR A 15 -6.10 -6.99 -8.77
CA THR A 15 -7.44 -7.29 -9.28
C THR A 15 -8.38 -6.10 -9.10
N ARG A 16 -8.32 -5.43 -7.93
CA ARG A 16 -9.20 -4.31 -7.58
C ARG A 16 -8.77 -2.98 -8.21
N ILE A 17 -7.47 -2.79 -8.41
CA ILE A 17 -6.82 -1.59 -8.92
C ILE A 17 -5.86 -2.01 -10.05
N PRO A 18 -6.39 -2.26 -11.26
CA PRO A 18 -5.62 -2.77 -12.41
C PRO A 18 -4.46 -1.87 -12.84
N GLU A 19 -4.46 -0.59 -12.43
CA GLU A 19 -3.40 0.38 -12.68
C GLU A 19 -2.06 -0.08 -12.08
N PHE A 20 -2.07 -0.91 -11.03
CA PHE A 20 -0.85 -1.52 -10.47
C PHE A 20 -0.34 -2.74 -11.26
N ARG A 21 -1.04 -3.19 -12.32
CA ARG A 21 -0.66 -4.41 -13.07
C ARG A 21 0.72 -4.30 -13.70
N GLY A 22 1.09 -3.15 -14.26
CA GLY A 22 2.40 -2.95 -14.87
C GLY A 22 3.55 -3.06 -13.85
N ALA A 23 3.37 -2.48 -12.66
CA ALA A 23 4.31 -2.63 -11.55
C ALA A 23 4.38 -4.09 -11.08
N TYR A 24 3.24 -4.77 -10.97
CA TYR A 24 3.17 -6.16 -10.56
C TYR A 24 3.91 -7.10 -11.52
N GLU A 25 3.68 -6.94 -12.83
CA GLU A 25 4.35 -7.76 -13.85
C GLU A 25 5.86 -7.54 -13.84
N THR A 26 6.31 -6.29 -13.68
CA THR A 26 7.73 -5.94 -13.54
C THR A 26 8.33 -6.56 -12.27
N HIS A 27 7.62 -6.44 -11.14
CA HIS A 27 8.02 -7.04 -9.86
C HIS A 27 8.25 -8.54 -10.00
N VAL A 28 7.27 -9.28 -10.52
CA VAL A 28 7.36 -10.74 -10.67
C VAL A 28 8.48 -11.12 -11.63
N PHE A 29 8.62 -10.38 -12.75
CA PHE A 29 9.71 -10.61 -13.69
C PHE A 29 11.10 -10.41 -13.05
N THR A 30 11.27 -9.37 -12.25
CA THR A 30 12.56 -9.03 -11.62
C THR A 30 12.88 -9.93 -10.42
N GLN A 31 11.90 -10.23 -9.58
CA GLN A 31 12.11 -10.97 -8.33
C GLN A 31 11.96 -12.48 -8.48
N GLY A 32 11.35 -12.95 -9.57
CA GLY A 32 11.06 -14.37 -9.80
C GLY A 32 9.89 -14.94 -8.98
N ASP A 33 9.34 -14.15 -8.05
CA ASP A 33 8.16 -14.47 -7.24
C ASP A 33 7.49 -13.17 -6.74
N VAL A 34 6.30 -13.28 -6.15
CA VAL A 34 5.62 -12.19 -5.46
C VAL A 34 6.23 -12.02 -4.07
N LEU A 35 6.88 -10.88 -3.84
CA LEU A 35 7.47 -10.50 -2.55
C LEU A 35 6.67 -9.29 -2.02
N PRO A 36 5.67 -9.50 -1.15
CA PRO A 36 4.72 -8.46 -0.77
C PRO A 36 5.35 -7.17 -0.24
N HIS A 37 6.31 -7.27 0.68
CA HIS A 37 7.00 -6.09 1.21
C HIS A 37 7.73 -5.27 0.14
N VAL A 38 8.36 -5.94 -0.82
CA VAL A 38 9.08 -5.27 -1.90
C VAL A 38 8.09 -4.63 -2.88
N PHE A 39 7.03 -5.34 -3.25
CA PHE A 39 6.00 -4.79 -4.13
C PHE A 39 5.27 -3.58 -3.51
N PHE A 40 5.07 -3.59 -2.19
CA PHE A 40 4.40 -2.49 -1.50
C PHE A 40 5.18 -1.17 -1.55
N TRP A 41 6.48 -1.20 -1.82
CA TRP A 41 7.23 0.01 -2.17
C TRP A 41 6.64 0.70 -3.41
N ASP A 42 6.37 -0.05 -4.48
CA ASP A 42 5.76 0.50 -5.70
C ASP A 42 4.32 1.01 -5.43
N VAL A 43 3.60 0.34 -4.54
CA VAL A 43 2.24 0.76 -4.11
C VAL A 43 2.30 2.10 -3.38
N VAL A 44 3.24 2.28 -2.45
CA VAL A 44 3.45 3.57 -1.76
C VAL A 44 3.80 4.66 -2.77
N GLN A 45 4.78 4.43 -3.63
CA GLN A 45 5.22 5.41 -4.63
C GLN A 45 4.08 5.82 -5.56
N GLY A 46 3.33 4.83 -6.09
CA GLY A 46 2.19 5.09 -6.96
C GLY A 46 1.08 5.88 -6.25
N THR A 47 0.80 5.55 -4.99
CA THR A 47 -0.24 6.23 -4.20
C THR A 47 0.14 7.66 -3.87
N VAL A 48 1.39 7.91 -3.45
CA VAL A 48 1.88 9.26 -3.11
C VAL A 48 1.93 10.16 -4.35
N ARG A 49 2.44 9.66 -5.50
CA ARG A 49 2.45 10.43 -6.76
C ARG A 49 1.05 10.79 -7.24
N SER A 50 0.12 9.85 -7.13
CA SER A 50 -1.30 10.08 -7.41
C SER A 50 -1.89 11.15 -6.49
N PHE A 51 -1.58 11.12 -5.19
CA PHE A 51 -1.99 12.14 -4.24
C PHE A 51 -1.45 13.53 -4.57
N LEU A 52 -0.19 13.62 -5.02
CA LEU A 52 0.43 14.87 -5.47
C LEU A 52 -0.06 15.36 -6.83
N GLY A 53 -0.86 14.56 -7.55
CA GLY A 53 -1.36 14.89 -8.89
C GLY A 53 -0.28 14.82 -9.98
N GLU A 54 0.80 14.08 -9.74
CA GLU A 54 1.97 14.00 -10.63
C GLU A 54 1.76 13.06 -11.82
N ASP A 55 0.80 12.12 -11.71
CA ASP A 55 0.50 11.15 -12.77
C ASP A 55 -1.02 10.93 -12.91
N PRO A 56 -1.65 11.49 -13.96
CA PRO A 56 -3.07 11.29 -14.25
C PRO A 56 -3.44 9.86 -14.62
N ALA A 57 -2.45 9.01 -14.98
CA ALA A 57 -2.65 7.62 -15.34
C ALA A 57 -2.37 6.65 -14.16
N ALA A 58 -1.88 7.17 -13.02
CA ALA A 58 -1.69 6.37 -11.83
C ALA A 58 -3.02 5.93 -11.21
N ALA A 59 -2.96 4.88 -10.39
CA ALA A 59 -4.07 4.47 -9.54
C ALA A 59 -4.59 5.66 -8.72
N ASP A 60 -5.92 5.86 -8.67
CA ASP A 60 -6.52 6.85 -7.76
C ASP A 60 -6.14 6.50 -6.32
N TRP A 61 -5.39 7.39 -5.65
CA TRP A 61 -4.88 7.17 -4.30
C TRP A 61 -6.01 6.87 -3.30
N ARG A 62 -7.22 7.42 -3.52
CA ARG A 62 -8.38 7.15 -2.66
C ARG A 62 -8.77 5.69 -2.71
N ARG A 63 -8.81 5.10 -3.92
CA ARG A 63 -9.13 3.68 -4.10
C ARG A 63 -8.08 2.78 -3.46
N THR A 64 -6.81 3.19 -3.46
CA THR A 64 -5.75 2.46 -2.75
C THR A 64 -5.95 2.51 -1.24
N LEU A 65 -6.20 3.69 -0.66
CA LEU A 65 -6.44 3.81 0.78
C LEU A 65 -7.70 3.06 1.22
N ASP A 66 -8.79 3.15 0.45
CA ASP A 66 -10.04 2.43 0.71
C ASP A 66 -9.81 0.91 0.74
N PHE A 67 -9.08 0.39 -0.26
CA PHE A 67 -8.73 -1.03 -0.30
C PHE A 67 -7.92 -1.45 0.94
N LEU A 68 -6.89 -0.68 1.30
CA LEU A 68 -6.03 -1.01 2.45
C LEU A 68 -6.79 -0.93 3.77
N GLU A 69 -7.69 0.04 3.93
CA GLU A 69 -8.57 0.17 5.09
C GLU A 69 -9.50 -1.05 5.20
N GLU A 70 -10.15 -1.45 4.09
CA GLU A 70 -10.99 -2.65 4.03
C GLU A 70 -10.20 -3.92 4.43
N GLN A 71 -8.97 -4.07 3.93
CA GLN A 71 -8.11 -5.21 4.26
C GLN A 71 -7.72 -5.22 5.75
N CYS A 72 -7.34 -4.08 6.30
CA CYS A 72 -7.02 -3.95 7.72
C CYS A 72 -8.22 -4.16 8.64
N CYS A 73 -9.44 -3.80 8.23
CA CYS A 73 -10.67 -4.07 8.99
C CYS A 73 -10.93 -5.57 9.20
N ARG A 74 -10.39 -6.44 8.33
CA ARG A 74 -10.53 -7.90 8.45
C ARG A 74 -9.64 -8.50 9.54
N GLY A 75 -8.62 -7.77 10.02
CA GLY A 75 -7.74 -8.21 11.11
C GLY A 75 -6.90 -9.45 10.81
N VAL A 76 -6.57 -9.70 9.55
CA VAL A 76 -5.74 -10.86 9.15
C VAL A 76 -4.27 -10.53 9.38
N LEU A 77 -3.62 -11.22 10.32
CA LEU A 77 -2.26 -10.88 10.78
C LEU A 77 -1.23 -10.74 9.65
N GLY A 78 -1.19 -11.66 8.69
CA GLY A 78 -0.21 -11.59 7.58
C GLY A 78 -0.49 -10.50 6.55
N ILE A 79 -1.71 -9.94 6.53
CA ILE A 79 -2.08 -8.78 5.71
C ILE A 79 -1.72 -7.50 6.47
N ASP A 80 -2.15 -7.44 7.72
CA ASP A 80 -1.86 -6.32 8.62
C ASP A 80 -0.37 -6.05 8.75
N GLU A 81 0.44 -7.11 8.82
CA GLU A 81 1.89 -7.00 8.92
C GLU A 81 2.47 -6.26 7.70
N VAL A 82 2.19 -6.69 6.47
CA VAL A 82 2.66 -6.01 5.24
C VAL A 82 2.18 -4.57 5.16
N ILE A 83 0.90 -4.30 5.42
CA ILE A 83 0.33 -2.95 5.33
C ILE A 83 1.01 -2.03 6.35
N VAL A 84 1.19 -2.51 7.58
CA VAL A 84 1.79 -1.71 8.65
C VAL A 84 3.26 -1.46 8.40
N THR A 85 4.03 -2.49 8.04
CA THR A 85 5.48 -2.35 7.89
C THR A 85 5.88 -1.65 6.60
N SER A 86 5.15 -1.91 5.49
CA SER A 86 5.61 -1.57 4.14
C SER A 86 4.69 -0.61 3.39
N PHE A 87 3.49 -0.33 3.89
CA PHE A 87 2.72 0.82 3.42
C PHE A 87 2.86 1.98 4.39
N LEU A 88 2.37 1.81 5.63
CA LEU A 88 2.34 2.87 6.63
C LEU A 88 3.74 3.27 7.11
N GLY A 89 4.64 2.29 7.27
CA GLY A 89 6.04 2.54 7.61
C GLY A 89 6.76 3.42 6.59
N ASP A 90 6.47 3.18 5.30
CA ASP A 90 7.17 3.80 4.17
C ASP A 90 6.48 5.07 3.62
N LEU A 91 5.38 5.53 4.23
CA LEU A 91 4.78 6.82 3.89
C LEU A 91 5.79 7.97 4.06
N PRO A 92 5.63 9.09 3.34
CA PRO A 92 6.53 10.23 3.47
C PRO A 92 6.57 10.76 4.91
N SER A 93 7.75 11.19 5.35
CA SER A 93 7.98 11.85 6.63
C SER A 93 7.42 13.27 6.65
N PRO A 94 7.20 13.91 7.82
CA PRO A 94 6.53 15.20 7.91
C PRO A 94 7.11 16.33 7.05
N GLN A 95 8.39 16.26 6.71
CA GLN A 95 9.08 17.26 5.88
C GLN A 95 9.09 16.90 4.38
N GLU A 96 8.67 15.69 4.02
CA GLU A 96 8.70 15.18 2.65
C GLU A 96 7.39 15.50 1.91
N PRO A 97 7.46 15.79 0.60
CA PRO A 97 6.26 15.95 -0.22
C PRO A 97 5.34 14.74 -0.12
N GLY A 98 4.04 14.99 0.01
CA GLY A 98 3.02 13.95 0.06
C GLY A 98 2.67 13.45 1.46
N HIS A 99 3.36 13.91 2.52
CA HIS A 99 3.03 13.53 3.91
C HIS A 99 1.57 13.82 4.30
N ALA A 100 0.96 14.86 3.71
CA ALA A 100 -0.45 15.20 3.95
C ALA A 100 -1.44 14.06 3.57
N ILE A 101 -0.99 13.02 2.88
CA ILE A 101 -1.78 11.80 2.67
C ILE A 101 -2.10 11.06 3.97
N VAL A 102 -1.28 11.23 5.03
CA VAL A 102 -1.51 10.67 6.37
C VAL A 102 -2.85 11.18 6.95
N ASP A 103 -3.21 12.43 6.66
CA ASP A 103 -4.48 13.03 7.08
C ASP A 103 -5.69 12.45 6.34
N GLN A 104 -5.46 11.65 5.29
CA GLN A 104 -6.49 11.00 4.49
C GLN A 104 -6.69 9.52 4.86
N LEU A 105 -5.91 8.99 5.80
CA LEU A 105 -6.05 7.60 6.23
C LEU A 105 -7.42 7.36 6.90
N GLY A 106 -7.98 6.19 6.63
CA GLY A 106 -9.17 5.71 7.34
C GLY A 106 -8.89 5.41 8.81
N PRO A 107 -9.92 5.27 9.66
CA PRO A 107 -9.76 5.17 11.10
C PRO A 107 -8.88 4.00 11.55
N VAL A 108 -8.93 2.85 10.87
CA VAL A 108 -8.12 1.68 11.21
C VAL A 108 -6.67 1.90 10.80
N LEU A 109 -6.43 2.41 9.59
CA LEU A 109 -5.08 2.74 9.13
C LEU A 109 -4.45 3.85 9.98
N SER A 110 -5.17 4.91 10.33
CA SER A 110 -4.69 5.97 11.22
C SER A 110 -4.30 5.42 12.59
N ALA A 111 -5.14 4.55 13.19
CA ALA A 111 -4.84 3.94 14.48
C ALA A 111 -3.59 3.04 14.43
N LYS A 112 -3.36 2.35 13.30
CA LYS A 112 -2.15 1.56 13.07
C LYS A 112 -0.93 2.45 12.82
N PHE A 113 -1.07 3.51 12.03
CA PHE A 113 -0.01 4.47 11.70
C PHE A 113 0.59 5.09 12.96
N VAL A 114 -0.23 5.61 13.87
CA VAL A 114 0.23 6.22 15.13
C VAL A 114 1.05 5.25 15.99
N ARG A 115 0.75 3.94 15.93
CA ARG A 115 1.49 2.92 16.68
C ARG A 115 2.87 2.64 16.10
N VAL A 116 3.02 2.75 14.78
CA VAL A 116 4.29 2.42 14.10
C VAL A 116 5.15 3.62 13.80
N ARG A 117 4.55 4.81 13.72
CA ARG A 117 5.21 6.09 13.52
C ARG A 117 4.74 7.12 14.56
N PRO A 118 5.16 6.96 15.84
CA PRO A 118 4.67 7.82 16.93
C PRO A 118 5.10 9.29 16.82
N LEU A 119 6.05 9.61 15.94
CA LEU A 119 6.56 10.97 15.72
C LEU A 119 6.14 11.59 14.39
N GLY A 120 5.27 10.92 13.62
CA GLY A 120 4.96 11.31 12.25
C GLY A 120 5.84 10.59 11.25
#